data_AF-A0A090QXL8-F1
#
_entry.id   AF-A0A090QXL8-F1
#
_cell.length_a   1.000
_cell.length_b   1.000
_cell.length_c   1.000
_cell.angle_alpha   90.00
_cell.angle_beta   90.00
_cell.angle_gamma   90.00
#
_symmetry.space_group_name_H-M   'P 1'
#
loop_
_entity.id
_entity.type
_entity.pdbx_description
1 polymer ?
#
loop_
_entity_poly.entity_id
_entity_poly.type
_entity_poly.pdbx_seq_one_letter_code
_entity_poly.pdbx_strand_id
1 'polypeptide(L)'
;MMRRFNLHFSIFDEERCVEAFADAANPFDTAQYVLCSLDFLRKSRRRFEQALEADWDLLVVDEAHHLEWSEDKPSRQYQVVEALAEKTPGVLLLTATPEQLGHESHFARLRLLDPDRFYDYETFVEEERQYAPVAEAVSRLLSGETLDNDAKNTLVELLPERDIEPMLRIIEAGDVDSEQQETVRRELIDNLMDRHGTGRVLFRNTRAAIKGFPQRHLNMYPLPLPTQYQTAMRVASMMGGKMSDEQKAVKLLYPEDIFQEFEGESATWWHFDPRVNWLLDMLKANRQEKVLVICARAQTALILEQALREREGIRATVFHEACRSSSVTKLRHTSPKRKRAHKCFCVQKSALKAVTSSLPTSW
;
A
#
# COMPACT_ATOMS: atom_id res chain seq x y z
N MET A 1 14.83 -5.58 5.77
CA MET A 1 15.10 -6.65 6.74
C MET A 1 16.30 -6.36 7.64
N MET A 2 17.51 -6.15 7.10
CA MET A 2 18.74 -5.88 7.87
C MET A 2 18.60 -4.87 9.04
N ARG A 3 18.11 -3.66 8.80
CA ARG A 3 18.09 -2.62 9.85
C ARG A 3 17.07 -2.84 10.98
N ARG A 4 15.99 -3.58 10.73
CA ARG A 4 14.92 -3.80 11.72
C ARG A 4 15.03 -5.17 12.39
N PHE A 5 15.48 -6.17 11.64
CA PHE A 5 15.47 -7.58 12.06
C PHE A 5 16.86 -8.22 12.00
N ASN A 6 17.90 -7.48 11.60
CA ASN A 6 19.27 -7.98 11.44
C ASN A 6 19.45 -9.13 10.43
N LEU A 7 18.48 -9.32 9.52
CA LEU A 7 18.54 -10.34 8.45
C LEU A 7 19.16 -9.79 7.18
N HIS A 8 20.18 -10.48 6.68
CA HIS A 8 20.97 -10.10 5.50
C HIS A 8 20.47 -10.86 4.27
N PHE A 9 19.63 -10.21 3.47
CA PHE A 9 19.13 -10.76 2.22
C PHE A 9 20.10 -10.47 1.08
N SER A 10 20.33 -11.48 0.25
CA SER A 10 21.08 -11.35 -1.01
C SER A 10 20.10 -11.00 -2.13
N ILE A 11 20.41 -9.95 -2.90
CA ILE A 11 19.60 -9.56 -4.05
C ILE A 11 20.03 -10.43 -5.24
N PHE A 12 19.08 -11.10 -5.86
CA PHE A 12 19.30 -11.98 -6.99
C PHE A 12 18.71 -11.37 -8.25
N ASP A 13 19.59 -11.16 -9.22
CA ASP A 13 19.31 -10.83 -10.61
C ASP A 13 20.11 -11.76 -11.53
N GLU A 14 20.05 -11.53 -12.85
CA GLU A 14 20.72 -12.41 -13.80
C GLU A 14 22.25 -12.39 -13.63
N GLU A 15 22.85 -11.24 -13.31
CA GLU A 15 24.29 -11.09 -13.10
C GLU A 15 24.75 -11.91 -11.89
N ARG A 16 24.08 -11.73 -10.74
CA ARG A 16 24.34 -12.50 -9.52
C ARG A 16 24.21 -14.00 -9.75
N CYS A 17 23.20 -14.42 -10.50
CA CYS A 17 22.99 -15.84 -10.77
C CYS A 17 23.99 -16.41 -11.78
N VAL A 18 24.63 -15.59 -12.62
CA VAL A 18 25.73 -16.04 -13.49
C VAL A 18 27.01 -16.23 -12.68
N GLU A 19 27.31 -15.30 -11.77
CA GLU A 19 28.47 -15.41 -10.88
C GLU A 19 28.39 -16.64 -9.96
N ALA A 20 27.20 -16.90 -9.39
CA ALA A 20 26.95 -17.99 -8.47
C ALA A 20 27.15 -19.40 -9.10
N PHE A 21 27.15 -19.52 -10.43
CA PHE A 21 27.43 -20.81 -11.09
C PHE A 21 28.85 -21.31 -10.87
N ALA A 22 29.79 -20.43 -10.50
CA ALA A 22 31.13 -20.86 -10.10
C ALA A 22 31.12 -21.66 -8.80
N ASP A 23 30.14 -21.42 -7.92
CA ASP A 23 30.08 -21.96 -6.58
C ASP A 23 29.09 -23.13 -6.45
N ALA A 24 27.99 -23.13 -7.20
CA ALA A 24 26.96 -24.17 -7.15
C ALA A 24 26.26 -24.38 -8.50
N ALA A 25 25.72 -25.59 -8.71
CA ALA A 25 24.93 -25.90 -9.90
C ALA A 25 23.61 -25.11 -9.95
N ASN A 26 22.95 -24.94 -8.79
CA ASN A 26 21.82 -24.05 -8.63
C ASN A 26 22.28 -22.77 -7.90
N PRO A 27 22.16 -21.58 -8.52
CA PRO A 27 22.58 -20.34 -7.90
C PRO A 27 21.82 -20.03 -6.60
N PHE A 28 20.57 -20.49 -6.46
CA PHE A 28 19.75 -20.22 -5.27
C PHE A 28 20.24 -20.95 -4.02
N ASP A 29 21.02 -22.02 -4.17
CA ASP A 29 21.62 -22.75 -3.04
C ASP A 29 22.80 -21.98 -2.41
N THR A 30 23.31 -20.95 -3.09
CA THR A 30 24.45 -20.15 -2.60
C THR A 30 24.07 -19.17 -1.49
N ALA A 31 22.78 -18.97 -1.21
CA ALA A 31 22.31 -18.03 -0.20
C ALA A 31 21.05 -18.52 0.53
N GLN A 32 21.03 -18.37 1.85
CA GLN A 32 19.89 -18.75 2.70
C GLN A 32 18.72 -17.74 2.64
N TYR A 33 19.01 -16.46 2.35
CA TYR A 33 18.01 -15.40 2.25
C TYR A 33 18.11 -14.71 0.90
N VAL A 34 17.13 -14.93 0.04
CA VAL A 34 17.11 -14.39 -1.33
C VAL A 34 15.98 -13.37 -1.49
N LEU A 35 16.29 -12.28 -2.19
CA LEU A 35 15.32 -11.30 -2.67
C LEU A 35 15.45 -11.17 -4.18
N CYS A 36 14.38 -11.43 -4.92
CA CYS A 36 14.33 -11.21 -6.36
C CYS A 36 12.97 -10.61 -6.76
N SER A 37 12.89 -10.03 -7.96
CA SER A 37 11.62 -9.55 -8.48
C SER A 37 10.83 -10.69 -9.13
N LEU A 38 9.50 -10.67 -9.03
CA LEU A 38 8.66 -11.65 -9.71
C LEU A 38 8.86 -11.61 -11.25
N ASP A 39 9.12 -10.41 -11.79
CA ASP A 39 9.41 -10.24 -13.20
C ASP A 39 10.69 -10.94 -13.65
N PHE A 40 11.70 -11.07 -12.78
CA PHE A 40 12.93 -11.79 -13.08
C PHE A 40 12.64 -13.28 -13.29
N LEU A 41 11.93 -13.92 -12.35
CA LEU A 41 11.54 -15.32 -12.47
C LEU A 41 10.57 -15.55 -13.63
N ARG A 42 9.62 -14.63 -13.85
CA ARG A 42 8.65 -14.70 -14.94
C ARG A 42 9.32 -14.69 -16.32
N LYS A 43 10.32 -13.85 -16.53
CA LYS A 43 10.97 -13.66 -17.84
C LYS A 43 11.96 -14.77 -18.17
N SER A 44 12.50 -15.47 -17.16
CA SER A 44 13.52 -16.48 -17.34
C SER A 44 13.06 -17.84 -16.84
N ARG A 45 12.63 -18.70 -17.77
CA ARG A 45 12.21 -20.08 -17.47
C ARG A 45 13.28 -20.85 -16.69
N ARG A 46 14.55 -20.71 -17.08
CA ARG A 46 15.69 -21.32 -16.39
C ARG A 46 15.75 -20.93 -14.92
N ARG A 47 15.62 -19.63 -14.61
CA ARG A 47 15.71 -19.12 -13.24
C ARG A 47 14.51 -19.53 -12.40
N PHE A 48 13.33 -19.59 -13.02
CA PHE A 48 12.14 -20.14 -12.37
C PHE A 48 12.30 -21.62 -12.01
N GLU A 49 12.78 -22.46 -12.94
CA GLU A 49 13.04 -23.88 -12.67
C GLU A 49 14.07 -24.06 -11.55
N GLN A 50 15.16 -23.28 -11.58
CA GLN A 50 16.16 -23.27 -10.50
C GLN A 50 15.58 -22.84 -9.14
N ALA A 51 14.70 -21.83 -9.13
CA ALA A 51 14.03 -21.41 -7.90
C ALA A 51 13.06 -22.48 -7.36
N LEU A 52 12.43 -23.26 -8.24
CA LEU A 52 11.55 -24.40 -7.89
C LEU A 52 12.29 -25.65 -7.42
N GLU A 53 13.56 -25.78 -7.80
CA GLU A 53 14.44 -26.88 -7.36
C GLU A 53 15.11 -26.58 -6.02
N ALA A 54 15.09 -25.32 -5.58
CA ALA A 54 15.59 -24.94 -4.26
C ALA A 54 14.58 -25.31 -3.16
N ASP A 55 15.09 -25.84 -2.05
CA ASP A 55 14.31 -26.28 -0.89
C ASP A 55 14.00 -25.10 0.05
N TRP A 56 13.02 -24.28 -0.32
CA TRP A 56 12.58 -23.16 0.51
C TRP A 56 11.72 -23.64 1.68
N ASP A 57 11.99 -23.15 2.88
CA ASP A 57 11.09 -23.32 4.03
C ASP A 57 9.95 -22.28 4.05
N LEU A 58 10.22 -21.08 3.52
CA LEU A 58 9.30 -19.93 3.57
C LEU A 58 9.37 -19.06 2.31
N LEU A 59 8.22 -18.87 1.66
CA LEU A 59 8.00 -17.96 0.55
C LEU A 59 7.29 -16.71 1.05
N VAL A 60 7.83 -15.53 0.74
CA VAL A 60 7.18 -14.25 1.04
C VAL A 60 6.90 -13.50 -0.25
N VAL A 61 5.63 -13.19 -0.50
CA VAL A 61 5.20 -12.43 -1.69
C VAL A 61 4.65 -11.08 -1.25
N ASP A 62 5.34 -10.01 -1.62
CA ASP A 62 4.89 -8.64 -1.36
C ASP A 62 3.99 -8.12 -2.49
N GLU A 63 3.09 -7.21 -2.13
CA GLU A 63 2.08 -6.62 -3.02
C GLU A 63 1.31 -7.69 -3.84
N ALA A 64 0.91 -8.80 -3.18
CA ALA A 64 0.23 -9.94 -3.81
C ALA A 64 -1.10 -9.58 -4.51
N HIS A 65 -1.59 -8.35 -4.33
CA HIS A 65 -2.72 -7.81 -5.08
C HIS A 65 -2.44 -7.59 -6.59
N HIS A 66 -1.17 -7.65 -7.01
CA HIS A 66 -0.80 -7.61 -8.43
C HIS A 66 -0.92 -8.97 -9.13
N LEU A 67 -1.20 -10.05 -8.40
CA LEU A 67 -1.39 -11.37 -8.97
C LEU A 67 -2.79 -11.45 -9.60
N GLU A 68 -2.88 -11.12 -10.88
CA GLU A 68 -4.10 -11.26 -11.65
C GLU A 68 -4.45 -12.73 -11.85
N TRP A 69 -5.70 -13.08 -11.61
CA TRP A 69 -6.22 -14.43 -11.73
C TRP A 69 -7.64 -14.42 -12.29
N SER A 70 -7.90 -15.36 -13.18
CA SER A 70 -9.24 -15.81 -13.55
C SER A 70 -9.17 -17.32 -13.73
N GLU A 71 -10.29 -18.01 -13.51
CA GLU A 71 -10.35 -19.48 -13.56
C GLU A 71 -9.80 -20.05 -14.88
N ASP A 72 -10.23 -19.47 -16.01
CA ASP A 72 -9.81 -19.92 -17.34
C ASP A 72 -8.40 -19.44 -17.75
N LYS A 73 -7.90 -18.37 -17.13
CA LYS A 73 -6.71 -17.66 -17.63
C LYS A 73 -5.90 -17.00 -16.51
N PRO A 74 -5.28 -17.79 -15.61
CA PRO A 74 -4.38 -17.24 -14.60
C PRO A 74 -3.20 -16.52 -15.26
N SER A 75 -2.77 -15.41 -14.67
CA SER A 75 -1.60 -14.69 -15.17
C SER A 75 -0.32 -15.53 -15.00
N ARG A 76 0.69 -15.27 -15.85
CA ARG A 76 1.98 -15.95 -15.70
C ARG A 76 2.64 -15.67 -14.35
N GLN A 77 2.41 -14.48 -13.79
CA GLN A 77 2.89 -14.10 -12.46
C GLN A 77 2.27 -14.98 -11.38
N TYR A 78 0.95 -15.17 -11.43
CA TYR A 78 0.23 -16.06 -10.53
C TYR A 78 0.76 -17.50 -10.63
N GLN A 79 0.89 -18.05 -11.84
CA GLN A 79 1.39 -19.42 -12.06
C GLN A 79 2.80 -19.65 -11.50
N VAL A 80 3.67 -18.64 -11.57
CA VAL A 80 5.02 -18.73 -10.99
C VAL A 80 4.95 -18.82 -9.47
N VAL A 81 4.11 -18.01 -8.84
CA VAL A 81 3.91 -18.03 -7.38
C VAL A 81 3.22 -19.32 -6.93
N GLU A 82 2.23 -19.80 -7.68
CA GLU A 82 1.51 -21.05 -7.42
C GLU A 82 2.46 -22.24 -7.37
N ALA A 83 3.29 -22.43 -8.39
CA ALA A 83 4.24 -23.53 -8.42
C ALA A 83 5.29 -23.45 -7.28
N LEU A 84 5.70 -22.24 -6.89
CA LEU A 84 6.61 -22.06 -5.76
C LEU A 84 5.91 -22.37 -4.43
N ALA A 85 4.66 -21.91 -4.26
CA ALA A 85 3.85 -22.16 -3.07
C ALA A 85 3.56 -23.65 -2.88
N GLU A 86 3.26 -24.40 -3.95
CA GLU A 86 3.03 -25.85 -3.89
C GLU A 86 4.24 -26.64 -3.35
N LYS A 87 5.46 -26.13 -3.57
CA LYS A 87 6.69 -26.76 -3.10
C LYS A 87 7.23 -26.19 -1.78
N THR A 88 6.69 -25.08 -1.31
CA THR A 88 7.21 -24.37 -0.14
C THR A 88 6.28 -24.55 1.06
N PRO A 89 6.72 -25.11 2.19
CA PRO A 89 5.84 -25.36 3.35
C PRO A 89 5.20 -24.11 3.94
N GLY A 90 5.97 -23.01 4.05
CA GLY A 90 5.48 -21.73 4.56
C GLY A 90 5.22 -20.73 3.43
N VAL A 91 4.01 -20.16 3.37
CA VAL A 91 3.69 -19.08 2.42
C VAL A 91 3.13 -17.88 3.16
N LEU A 92 3.72 -16.71 2.94
CA LEU A 92 3.29 -15.44 3.49
C LEU A 92 2.97 -14.44 2.37
N LEU A 93 1.70 -14.10 2.22
CA LEU A 93 1.23 -13.11 1.25
C LEU A 93 0.99 -11.77 1.94
N LEU A 94 1.67 -10.72 1.48
CA LEU A 94 1.46 -9.35 1.94
C LEU A 94 0.66 -8.58 0.90
N THR A 95 -0.44 -7.95 1.30
CA THR A 95 -1.32 -7.24 0.38
C THR A 95 -1.98 -6.03 1.04
N ALA A 96 -2.01 -4.90 0.32
CA ALA A 96 -2.61 -3.66 0.82
C ALA A 96 -4.13 -3.59 0.62
N THR A 97 -4.68 -4.34 -0.35
CA THR A 97 -6.08 -4.21 -0.80
C THR A 97 -6.63 -5.58 -1.23
N PRO A 98 -7.09 -6.42 -0.29
CA PRO A 98 -7.66 -7.71 -0.65
C PRO A 98 -8.97 -7.61 -1.44
N GLU A 99 -9.90 -6.74 -1.03
CA GLU A 99 -11.25 -6.70 -1.64
C GLU A 99 -11.43 -5.75 -2.82
N GLN A 100 -10.62 -4.69 -2.94
CA GLN A 100 -10.84 -3.66 -3.97
C GLN A 100 -10.64 -4.17 -5.42
N LEU A 101 -10.07 -5.38 -5.56
CA LEU A 101 -9.82 -6.05 -6.85
C LEU A 101 -10.82 -7.19 -7.13
N GLY A 102 -11.85 -7.36 -6.30
CA GLY A 102 -12.92 -8.35 -6.48
C GLY A 102 -12.72 -9.65 -5.69
N HIS A 103 -13.84 -10.34 -5.39
CA HIS A 103 -13.88 -11.59 -4.61
C HIS A 103 -13.03 -12.71 -5.24
N GLU A 104 -13.02 -12.81 -6.58
CA GLU A 104 -12.18 -13.77 -7.32
C GLU A 104 -10.69 -13.60 -7.04
N SER A 105 -10.21 -12.36 -7.02
CA SER A 105 -8.79 -12.07 -6.72
C SER A 105 -8.41 -12.45 -5.30
N HIS A 106 -9.37 -12.38 -4.36
CA HIS A 106 -9.17 -12.77 -2.98
C HIS A 106 -9.11 -14.30 -2.84
N PHE A 107 -10.08 -14.99 -3.43
CA PHE A 107 -10.09 -16.44 -3.53
C PHE A 107 -8.79 -16.99 -4.11
N ALA A 108 -8.31 -16.44 -5.23
CA ALA A 108 -7.07 -16.86 -5.87
C ALA A 108 -5.87 -16.82 -4.91
N ARG A 109 -5.78 -15.80 -4.05
CA ARG A 109 -4.69 -15.70 -3.07
C ARG A 109 -4.85 -16.67 -1.91
N LEU A 110 -6.07 -16.95 -1.48
CA LEU A 110 -6.34 -17.97 -0.46
C LEU A 110 -6.02 -19.37 -0.99
N ARG A 111 -6.30 -19.64 -2.27
CA ARG A 111 -5.92 -20.87 -2.97
C ARG A 111 -4.40 -21.09 -3.02
N LEU A 112 -3.59 -20.03 -3.12
CA LEU A 112 -2.13 -20.14 -3.01
C LEU A 112 -1.66 -20.59 -1.61
N LEU A 113 -2.48 -20.40 -0.57
CA LEU A 113 -2.15 -20.79 0.80
C LEU A 113 -2.63 -22.21 1.11
N ASP A 114 -3.82 -22.57 0.64
CA ASP A 114 -4.43 -23.86 0.91
C ASP A 114 -5.34 -24.26 -0.29
N PRO A 115 -4.77 -24.91 -1.32
CA PRO A 115 -5.54 -25.26 -2.52
C PRO A 115 -6.57 -26.36 -2.25
N ASP A 116 -6.38 -27.19 -1.22
CA ASP A 116 -7.31 -28.24 -0.81
C ASP A 116 -8.56 -27.65 -0.13
N ARG A 117 -8.39 -26.56 0.63
CA ARG A 117 -9.52 -25.82 1.22
C ARG A 117 -10.21 -24.88 0.23
N PHE A 118 -9.45 -24.17 -0.60
CA PHE A 118 -9.96 -23.18 -1.55
C PHE A 118 -9.90 -23.70 -2.98
N TYR A 119 -10.66 -24.77 -3.25
CA TYR A 119 -10.61 -25.50 -4.52
C TYR A 119 -11.61 -24.98 -5.56
N ASP A 120 -12.77 -24.49 -5.12
CA ASP A 120 -13.89 -24.03 -5.96
C ASP A 120 -14.36 -22.63 -5.52
N TYR A 121 -14.45 -21.72 -6.49
CA TYR A 121 -14.86 -20.34 -6.25
C TYR A 121 -16.33 -20.20 -5.87
N GLU A 122 -17.24 -20.95 -6.49
CA GLU A 122 -18.67 -20.89 -6.19
C GLU A 122 -18.96 -21.43 -4.78
N THR A 123 -18.28 -22.52 -4.40
CA THR A 123 -18.35 -23.05 -3.02
C THR A 123 -17.86 -22.00 -2.02
N PHE A 124 -16.74 -21.32 -2.32
CA PHE A 124 -16.22 -20.24 -1.47
C PHE A 124 -17.22 -19.08 -1.32
N VAL A 125 -17.87 -18.65 -2.41
CA VAL A 125 -18.87 -17.57 -2.37
C VAL A 125 -20.10 -17.98 -1.57
N GLU A 126 -20.56 -19.23 -1.68
CA GLU A 126 -21.67 -19.74 -0.89
C GLU A 126 -21.34 -19.77 0.61
N GLU A 127 -20.16 -20.26 0.97
CA GLU A 127 -19.68 -20.23 2.36
C GLU A 127 -19.53 -18.80 2.88
N GLU A 128 -18.95 -17.87 2.10
CA GLU A 128 -18.80 -16.45 2.48
C GLU A 128 -20.15 -15.80 2.83
N ARG A 129 -21.20 -16.12 2.05
CA ARG A 129 -22.57 -15.65 2.35
C ARG A 129 -23.11 -16.21 3.66
N GLN A 130 -22.78 -17.44 4.00
CA GLN A 130 -23.16 -18.04 5.29
C GLN A 130 -22.39 -17.41 6.46
N TYR A 131 -21.17 -16.89 6.24
CA TYR A 131 -20.39 -16.21 7.27
C TYR A 131 -20.77 -14.73 7.48
N ALA A 132 -21.43 -14.08 6.51
CA ALA A 132 -21.79 -12.67 6.63
C ALA A 132 -22.64 -12.35 7.88
N PRO A 133 -23.69 -13.14 8.23
CA PRO A 133 -24.44 -12.95 9.48
C PRO A 133 -23.58 -13.09 10.74
N VAL A 134 -22.59 -13.99 10.73
CA VAL A 134 -21.65 -14.18 11.85
C VAL A 134 -20.79 -12.95 12.04
N ALA A 135 -20.21 -12.43 10.96
CA ALA A 135 -19.37 -11.24 10.99
C ALA A 135 -20.14 -10.02 11.49
N GLU A 136 -21.39 -9.88 11.05
CA GLU A 136 -22.30 -8.85 11.54
C GLU A 136 -22.59 -9.00 13.04
N ALA A 137 -22.90 -10.23 13.50
CA ALA A 137 -23.16 -10.51 14.90
C ALA A 137 -21.93 -10.22 15.79
N VAL A 138 -20.72 -10.62 15.36
CA VAL A 138 -19.46 -10.27 16.04
C VAL A 138 -19.24 -8.76 16.06
N SER A 139 -19.53 -8.05 14.97
CA SER A 139 -19.41 -6.59 14.92
C SER A 139 -20.38 -5.90 15.89
N ARG A 140 -21.61 -6.40 16.03
CA ARG A 140 -22.59 -5.90 17.01
C ARG A 140 -22.15 -6.20 18.46
N LEU A 141 -21.51 -7.36 18.69
CA LEU A 141 -20.92 -7.68 20.00
C LEU A 141 -19.77 -6.73 20.36
N LEU A 142 -18.88 -6.45 19.40
CA LEU A 142 -17.71 -5.57 19.56
C LEU A 142 -18.06 -4.08 19.68
N SER A 143 -19.21 -3.63 19.13
CA SER A 143 -19.63 -2.21 19.24
C SER A 143 -20.01 -1.83 20.68
N GLY A 144 -20.28 -2.82 21.53
CA GLY A 144 -20.76 -2.59 22.90
C GLY A 144 -22.22 -2.15 22.97
N GLU A 145 -22.92 -2.10 21.84
CA GLU A 145 -24.34 -1.72 21.79
C GLU A 145 -25.24 -2.83 22.35
N THR A 146 -26.49 -2.47 22.67
CA THR A 146 -27.53 -3.43 23.06
C THR A 146 -27.93 -4.26 21.84
N LEU A 147 -27.96 -5.58 22.01
CA LEU A 147 -28.39 -6.48 20.94
C LEU A 147 -29.91 -6.46 20.84
N ASP A 148 -30.44 -6.23 19.65
CA ASP A 148 -31.87 -6.41 19.38
C ASP A 148 -32.23 -7.90 19.34
N ASN A 149 -33.53 -8.21 19.38
CA ASN A 149 -33.99 -9.60 19.37
C ASN A 149 -33.61 -10.34 18.08
N ASP A 150 -33.47 -9.63 16.98
CA ASP A 150 -33.02 -10.17 15.69
C ASP A 150 -31.55 -10.63 15.76
N ALA A 151 -30.65 -9.81 16.31
CA ALA A 151 -29.26 -10.20 16.55
C ALA A 151 -29.15 -11.42 17.48
N LYS A 152 -29.97 -11.47 18.54
CA LYS A 152 -29.97 -12.60 19.48
C LYS A 152 -30.39 -13.90 18.81
N ASN A 153 -31.49 -13.87 18.08
CA ASN A 153 -31.97 -15.05 17.35
C ASN A 153 -30.91 -15.53 16.34
N THR A 154 -30.27 -14.59 15.63
CA THR A 154 -29.15 -14.89 14.73
C THR A 154 -28.00 -15.57 15.48
N LEU A 155 -27.59 -15.06 16.65
CA LEU A 155 -26.53 -15.67 17.46
C LEU A 155 -26.88 -17.09 17.91
N VAL A 156 -28.13 -17.34 18.29
CA VAL A 156 -28.62 -18.67 18.72
C VAL A 156 -28.61 -19.64 17.55
N GLU A 157 -29.08 -19.22 16.38
CA GLU A 157 -29.02 -20.02 15.14
C GLU A 157 -27.58 -20.34 14.72
N LEU A 158 -26.65 -19.41 14.94
CA LEU A 158 -25.23 -19.58 14.64
C LEU A 158 -24.48 -20.43 15.68
N LEU A 159 -25.06 -20.73 16.85
CA LEU A 159 -24.46 -21.56 17.90
C LEU A 159 -25.47 -22.59 18.48
N PRO A 160 -26.06 -23.46 17.64
CA PRO A 160 -27.20 -24.31 18.04
C PRO A 160 -26.83 -25.41 19.05
N GLU A 161 -25.54 -25.73 19.22
CA GLU A 161 -25.04 -26.77 20.13
C GLU A 161 -24.69 -26.22 21.52
N ARG A 162 -24.78 -24.89 21.74
CA ARG A 162 -24.49 -24.26 23.02
C ARG A 162 -25.69 -23.45 23.51
N ASP A 163 -25.99 -23.57 24.79
CA ASP A 163 -26.94 -22.68 25.45
C ASP A 163 -26.26 -21.33 25.72
N ILE A 164 -26.45 -20.37 24.81
CA ILE A 164 -25.87 -19.02 24.90
C ILE A 164 -26.79 -18.03 25.62
N GLU A 165 -27.99 -18.44 26.01
CA GLU A 165 -29.00 -17.58 26.63
C GLU A 165 -28.55 -17.02 27.98
N PRO A 166 -27.84 -17.79 28.83
CA PRO A 166 -27.22 -17.24 30.03
C PRO A 166 -26.21 -16.13 29.71
N MET A 167 -25.41 -16.30 28.66
CA MET A 167 -24.40 -15.31 28.25
C MET A 167 -25.07 -14.03 27.74
N LEU A 168 -26.10 -14.16 26.89
CA LEU A 168 -26.87 -13.01 26.39
C LEU A 168 -27.54 -12.24 27.53
N ARG A 169 -28.09 -12.92 28.55
CA ARG A 169 -28.65 -12.26 29.73
C ARG A 169 -27.62 -11.45 30.50
N ILE A 170 -26.41 -11.99 30.69
CA ILE A 170 -25.33 -11.28 31.39
C ILE A 170 -24.91 -10.03 30.60
N ILE A 171 -24.84 -10.11 29.27
CA ILE A 171 -24.47 -9.00 28.39
C ILE A 171 -25.48 -7.83 28.49
N GLU A 172 -26.76 -8.11 28.75
CA GLU A 172 -27.83 -7.10 28.81
C GLU A 172 -28.20 -6.65 30.23
N ALA A 173 -27.76 -7.37 31.25
CA ALA A 173 -28.11 -7.12 32.63
C ALA A 173 -27.51 -5.78 33.11
N GLY A 174 -28.36 -4.77 33.33
CA GLY A 174 -27.93 -3.44 33.77
C GLY A 174 -27.37 -3.38 35.20
N ASP A 175 -27.48 -4.47 35.96
CA ASP A 175 -26.98 -4.66 37.32
C ASP A 175 -25.65 -5.42 37.39
N VAL A 176 -25.12 -5.88 36.25
CA VAL A 176 -23.83 -6.57 36.16
C VAL A 176 -22.72 -5.57 35.88
N ASP A 177 -21.54 -5.81 36.47
CA ASP A 177 -20.37 -4.98 36.24
C ASP A 177 -19.90 -5.01 34.77
N SER A 178 -19.45 -3.85 34.28
CA SER A 178 -19.01 -3.68 32.89
C SER A 178 -17.85 -4.58 32.48
N GLU A 179 -16.94 -4.93 33.41
CA GLU A 179 -15.81 -5.82 33.13
C GLU A 179 -16.28 -7.27 32.92
N GLN A 180 -17.29 -7.68 33.68
CA GLN A 180 -17.91 -9.00 33.54
C GLN A 180 -18.70 -9.10 32.22
N GLN A 181 -19.43 -8.05 31.83
CA GLN A 181 -20.13 -8.00 30.54
C GLN A 181 -19.16 -8.12 29.36
N GLU A 182 -18.04 -7.37 29.40
CA GLU A 182 -16.99 -7.45 28.37
C GLU A 182 -16.32 -8.82 28.30
N THR A 183 -16.13 -9.48 29.44
CA THR A 183 -15.58 -10.84 29.49
C THR A 183 -16.49 -11.83 28.79
N VAL A 184 -17.80 -11.78 29.06
CA VAL A 184 -18.79 -12.66 28.42
C VAL A 184 -18.94 -12.34 26.93
N ARG A 185 -18.90 -11.05 26.54
CA ARG A 185 -18.88 -10.66 25.11
C ARG A 185 -17.68 -11.29 24.39
N ARG A 186 -16.47 -11.22 24.97
CA ARG A 186 -15.28 -11.84 24.39
C ARG A 186 -15.40 -13.34 24.26
N GLU A 187 -15.90 -14.01 25.30
CA GLU A 187 -16.11 -15.46 25.26
C GLU A 187 -17.08 -15.87 24.13
N LEU A 188 -18.16 -15.10 23.95
CA LEU A 188 -19.10 -15.35 22.85
C LEU A 188 -18.48 -15.11 21.47
N ILE A 189 -17.65 -14.07 21.33
CA ILE A 189 -16.90 -13.79 20.10
C ILE A 189 -15.93 -14.92 19.79
N ASP A 190 -15.16 -15.40 20.78
CA ASP A 190 -14.22 -16.51 20.60
C ASP A 190 -14.95 -17.78 20.14
N ASN A 191 -16.12 -18.07 20.71
CA ASN A 191 -16.96 -19.20 20.31
C ASN A 191 -17.45 -19.10 18.87
N LEU A 192 -17.81 -17.90 18.40
CA LEU A 192 -18.17 -17.66 17.00
C LEU A 192 -16.95 -17.83 16.09
N MET A 193 -15.80 -17.27 16.46
CA MET A 193 -14.58 -17.36 15.64
C MET A 193 -14.05 -18.80 15.50
N ASP A 194 -14.16 -19.63 16.54
CA ASP A 194 -13.69 -21.01 16.50
C ASP A 194 -14.48 -21.89 15.52
N ARG A 195 -15.76 -21.60 15.28
CA ARG A 195 -16.59 -22.32 14.32
C ARG A 195 -16.31 -21.91 12.87
N HIS A 196 -15.90 -20.66 12.65
CA HIS A 196 -15.79 -20.06 11.32
C HIS A 196 -14.30 -19.80 10.99
N GLY A 197 -13.59 -20.87 10.62
CA GLY A 197 -12.13 -20.96 10.52
C GLY A 197 -11.44 -20.15 9.42
N THR A 198 -12.11 -19.22 8.74
CA THR A 198 -11.48 -18.31 7.75
C THR A 198 -10.61 -17.24 8.43
N GLY A 199 -10.96 -16.84 9.67
CA GLY A 199 -10.19 -15.87 10.46
C GLY A 199 -8.78 -16.32 10.88
N ARG A 200 -8.43 -17.60 10.69
CA ARG A 200 -7.10 -18.15 11.04
C ARG A 200 -6.05 -18.02 9.94
N VAL A 201 -6.47 -17.77 8.69
CA VAL A 201 -5.58 -17.71 7.51
C VAL A 201 -5.30 -16.27 7.09
N LEU A 202 -6.23 -15.35 7.38
CA LEU A 202 -6.13 -13.95 6.96
C LEU A 202 -6.21 -12.99 8.14
N PHE A 203 -5.15 -12.21 8.32
CA PHE A 203 -5.13 -11.11 9.28
C PHE A 203 -5.34 -9.79 8.56
N ARG A 204 -6.51 -9.16 8.77
CA ARG A 204 -6.79 -7.82 8.25
C ARG A 204 -7.15 -6.86 9.37
N ASN A 205 -6.32 -5.84 9.50
CA ASN A 205 -6.60 -4.72 10.38
C ASN A 205 -7.13 -3.54 9.58
N THR A 206 -8.28 -2.99 9.99
CA THR A 206 -8.83 -1.77 9.40
C THR A 206 -8.41 -0.55 10.20
N ARG A 207 -8.31 0.60 9.53
CA ARG A 207 -8.04 1.88 10.22
C ARG A 207 -9.19 2.33 11.14
N ALA A 208 -10.40 1.81 10.93
CA ALA A 208 -11.53 2.07 11.80
C ALA A 208 -11.37 1.37 13.17
N ALA A 209 -10.84 0.14 13.16
CA ALA A 209 -10.59 -0.64 14.38
C ALA A 209 -9.33 -0.18 15.14
N ILE A 210 -8.31 0.32 14.44
CA ILE A 210 -7.06 0.78 15.06
C ILE A 210 -7.14 2.28 15.39
N LYS A 211 -7.09 2.60 16.69
CA LYS A 211 -6.99 3.97 17.20
C LYS A 211 -5.56 4.52 17.07
N GLY A 212 -5.41 5.85 17.13
CA GLY A 212 -4.10 6.52 17.17
C GLY A 212 -3.62 7.12 15.84
N PHE A 213 -4.42 7.07 14.77
CA PHE A 213 -4.13 7.82 13.54
C PHE A 213 -4.45 9.32 13.72
N PRO A 214 -3.59 10.23 13.22
CA PRO A 214 -3.87 11.66 13.27
C PRO A 214 -5.02 12.03 12.34
N GLN A 215 -5.75 13.09 12.71
CA GLN A 215 -6.78 13.69 11.86
C GLN A 215 -6.15 14.41 10.67
N ARG A 216 -6.90 14.53 9.57
CA ARG A 216 -6.48 15.24 8.35
C ARG A 216 -7.37 16.46 8.15
N HIS A 217 -6.76 17.64 8.11
CA HIS A 217 -7.47 18.90 7.86
C HIS A 217 -7.13 19.41 6.45
N LEU A 218 -8.16 19.61 5.63
CA LEU A 218 -8.01 20.15 4.28
C LEU A 218 -8.03 21.68 4.34
N ASN A 219 -7.00 22.31 3.78
CA ASN A 219 -6.94 23.75 3.57
C ASN A 219 -6.87 24.03 2.07
N MET A 220 -7.87 24.73 1.53
CA MET A 220 -7.96 25.04 0.09
C MET A 220 -7.57 26.49 -0.18
N TYR A 221 -6.76 26.69 -1.21
CA TYR A 221 -6.26 28.01 -1.61
C TYR A 221 -6.52 28.22 -3.11
N PRO A 222 -7.64 28.87 -3.50
CA PRO A 222 -7.91 29.17 -4.90
C PRO A 222 -6.90 30.20 -5.42
N LEU A 223 -6.33 29.94 -6.60
CA LEU A 223 -5.34 30.80 -7.24
C LEU A 223 -5.75 31.11 -8.68
N PRO A 224 -5.48 32.33 -9.19
CA PRO A 224 -5.85 32.71 -10.55
C PRO A 224 -5.03 31.93 -11.57
N LEU A 225 -5.64 31.56 -12.70
CA LEU A 225 -4.94 30.94 -13.82
C LEU A 225 -4.12 31.99 -14.59
N PRO A 226 -2.77 31.90 -14.63
CA PRO A 226 -1.91 32.83 -15.36
C PRO A 226 -2.25 32.91 -16.85
N THR A 227 -2.14 34.12 -17.42
CA THR A 227 -2.40 34.35 -18.85
C THR A 227 -1.43 33.58 -19.74
N GLN A 228 -0.19 33.34 -19.29
CA GLN A 228 0.81 32.53 -19.98
C GLN A 228 0.33 31.09 -20.20
N TYR A 229 -0.24 30.46 -19.17
CA TYR A 229 -0.84 29.12 -19.31
C TYR A 229 -2.08 29.15 -20.19
N GLN A 230 -2.93 30.17 -20.08
CA GLN A 230 -4.10 30.30 -20.96
C GLN A 230 -3.69 30.33 -22.44
N THR A 231 -2.65 31.09 -22.77
CA THR A 231 -2.10 31.17 -24.13
C THR A 231 -1.51 29.82 -24.57
N ALA A 232 -0.65 29.21 -23.75
CA ALA A 232 -0.03 27.93 -24.07
C ALA A 232 -1.08 26.81 -24.27
N MET A 233 -2.08 26.72 -23.40
CA MET A 233 -3.19 25.77 -23.53
C MET A 233 -4.02 26.01 -24.79
N ARG A 234 -4.29 27.29 -25.14
CA ARG A 234 -5.01 27.64 -26.37
C ARG A 234 -4.23 27.22 -27.62
N VAL A 235 -2.93 27.49 -27.66
CA VAL A 235 -2.07 27.08 -28.79
C VAL A 235 -1.98 25.56 -28.89
N ALA A 236 -1.81 24.85 -27.77
CA ALA A 236 -1.88 23.38 -27.74
C ALA A 236 -3.21 22.84 -28.25
N SER A 237 -4.32 23.49 -27.94
CA SER A 237 -5.62 23.07 -28.46
C SER A 237 -5.77 23.30 -29.97
N MET A 238 -5.10 24.31 -30.55
CA MET A 238 -5.14 24.60 -31.99
C MET A 238 -4.18 23.71 -32.80
N MET A 239 -3.01 23.41 -32.25
CA MET A 239 -1.97 22.60 -32.89
C MET A 239 -2.10 21.09 -32.60
N GLY A 240 -2.89 20.73 -31.57
CA GLY A 240 -3.15 19.34 -31.22
C GLY A 240 -3.91 18.63 -32.34
N GLY A 241 -3.35 17.54 -32.85
CA GLY A 241 -4.05 16.65 -33.77
C GLY A 241 -5.30 16.03 -33.13
N LYS A 242 -5.90 15.04 -33.79
CA LYS A 242 -7.02 14.28 -33.22
C LYS A 242 -6.56 13.51 -31.97
N MET A 243 -6.73 14.11 -30.80
CA MET A 243 -6.57 13.46 -29.50
C MET A 243 -7.94 13.06 -28.96
N SER A 244 -8.00 11.92 -28.28
CA SER A 244 -9.17 11.56 -27.47
C SER A 244 -9.35 12.55 -26.31
N ASP A 245 -10.57 12.65 -25.79
CA ASP A 245 -10.86 13.58 -24.69
C ASP A 245 -10.12 13.21 -23.40
N GLU A 246 -9.86 11.92 -23.18
CA GLU A 246 -9.02 11.44 -22.09
C GLU A 246 -7.57 11.96 -22.20
N GLN A 247 -6.96 11.81 -23.38
CA GLN A 247 -5.60 12.31 -23.61
C GLN A 247 -5.51 13.84 -23.46
N LYS A 248 -6.54 14.57 -23.91
CA LYS A 248 -6.61 16.03 -23.70
C LYS A 248 -6.68 16.36 -22.22
N ALA A 249 -7.57 15.70 -21.46
CA ALA A 249 -7.72 15.94 -20.03
C ALA A 249 -6.41 15.71 -19.28
N VAL A 250 -5.71 14.59 -19.54
CA VAL A 250 -4.41 14.27 -18.92
C VAL A 250 -3.36 15.34 -19.23
N LYS A 251 -3.32 15.84 -20.47
CA LYS A 251 -2.38 16.91 -20.85
C LYS A 251 -2.68 18.21 -20.08
N LEU A 252 -3.96 18.59 -19.96
CA LEU A 252 -4.39 19.80 -19.28
C LEU A 252 -4.17 19.78 -17.75
N LEU A 253 -3.94 18.61 -17.13
CA LEU A 253 -3.59 18.52 -15.70
C LEU A 253 -2.22 19.13 -15.38
N TYR A 254 -1.33 19.25 -16.36
CA TYR A 254 0.05 19.68 -16.17
C TYR A 254 0.41 20.87 -17.07
N PRO A 255 -0.07 22.08 -16.76
CA PRO A 255 0.15 23.26 -17.59
C PRO A 255 1.63 23.64 -17.72
N GLU A 256 2.46 23.30 -16.72
CA GLU A 256 3.91 23.47 -16.79
C GLU A 256 4.56 22.72 -17.98
N ASP A 257 4.10 21.51 -18.30
CA ASP A 257 4.66 20.74 -19.41
C ASP A 257 4.23 21.30 -20.76
N ILE A 258 2.95 21.70 -20.87
CA ILE A 258 2.44 22.37 -22.07
C ILE A 258 3.27 23.63 -22.34
N PHE A 259 3.52 24.43 -21.30
CA PHE A 259 4.30 25.65 -21.43
C PHE A 259 5.74 25.38 -21.88
N GLN A 260 6.40 24.37 -21.32
CA GLN A 260 7.77 23.99 -21.69
C GLN A 260 7.88 23.37 -23.09
N GLU A 261 6.84 22.67 -23.57
CA GLU A 261 6.80 22.20 -24.97
C GLU A 261 6.85 23.37 -25.97
N PHE A 262 6.26 24.53 -25.64
CA PHE A 262 6.22 25.69 -26.52
C PHE A 262 7.41 26.65 -26.36
N GLU A 263 7.77 26.98 -25.12
CA GLU A 263 8.81 27.98 -24.81
C GLU A 263 10.20 27.34 -24.64
N GLY A 264 10.29 26.00 -24.65
CA GLY A 264 11.50 25.22 -24.48
C GLY A 264 11.68 24.67 -23.05
N GLU A 265 12.49 23.61 -22.93
CA GLU A 265 12.69 22.89 -21.65
C GLU A 265 13.29 23.77 -20.53
N SER A 266 14.04 24.81 -20.88
CA SER A 266 14.62 25.77 -19.93
C SER A 266 13.65 26.88 -19.52
N ALA A 267 12.40 26.88 -19.99
CA ALA A 267 11.44 27.92 -19.69
C ALA A 267 11.07 27.93 -18.20
N THR A 268 11.21 29.10 -17.57
CA THR A 268 11.09 29.32 -16.13
C THR A 268 9.67 29.70 -15.72
N TRP A 269 8.75 28.75 -15.76
CA TRP A 269 7.33 28.98 -15.42
C TRP A 269 7.12 29.43 -13.96
N TRP A 270 8.06 29.11 -13.06
CA TRP A 270 7.99 29.47 -11.64
C TRP A 270 8.01 30.97 -11.35
N HIS A 271 8.31 31.83 -12.35
CA HIS A 271 8.34 33.28 -12.16
C HIS A 271 6.94 33.90 -12.15
N PHE A 272 6.03 33.36 -12.95
CA PHE A 272 4.66 33.88 -13.07
C PHE A 272 3.62 33.01 -12.36
N ASP A 273 3.95 31.76 -12.03
CA ASP A 273 2.99 30.84 -11.41
C ASP A 273 2.68 31.23 -9.96
N PRO A 274 1.41 31.58 -9.62
CA PRO A 274 1.04 32.03 -8.29
C PRO A 274 1.17 30.93 -7.23
N ARG A 275 1.17 29.65 -7.62
CA ARG A 275 1.37 28.51 -6.71
C ARG A 275 2.76 28.57 -6.06
N VAL A 276 3.76 29.01 -6.80
CA VAL A 276 5.15 29.13 -6.30
C VAL A 276 5.27 30.27 -5.29
N ASN A 277 4.67 31.42 -5.59
CA ASN A 277 4.64 32.55 -4.65
C ASN A 277 3.92 32.16 -3.35
N TRP A 278 2.74 31.55 -3.46
CA TRP A 278 2.00 31.05 -2.31
C TRP A 278 2.82 30.05 -1.49
N LEU A 279 3.49 29.10 -2.14
CA LEU A 279 4.33 28.11 -1.47
C LEU A 279 5.50 28.78 -0.71
N LEU A 280 6.17 29.76 -1.33
CA LEU A 280 7.25 30.51 -0.68
C LEU A 280 6.76 31.23 0.58
N ASP A 281 5.62 31.92 0.49
CA ASP A 281 5.05 32.65 1.62
C ASP A 281 4.60 31.70 2.74
N MET A 282 3.99 30.57 2.38
CA MET A 282 3.60 29.53 3.33
C MET A 282 4.83 28.94 4.05
N LEU A 283 5.91 28.63 3.32
CA LEU A 283 7.15 28.12 3.91
C LEU A 283 7.84 29.16 4.81
N LYS A 284 7.78 30.45 4.43
CA LYS A 284 8.32 31.55 5.25
C LYS A 284 7.53 31.79 6.53
N ALA A 285 6.20 31.64 6.49
CA ALA A 285 5.35 31.73 7.66
C ALA A 285 5.58 30.55 8.62
N ASN A 286 5.90 29.37 8.06
CA ASN A 286 6.02 28.12 8.80
C ASN A 286 7.48 27.61 8.86
N ARG A 287 8.46 28.50 9.09
CA ARG A 287 9.91 28.15 9.07
C ARG A 287 10.33 27.09 10.08
N GLN A 288 9.53 26.82 11.12
CA GLN A 288 9.83 25.79 12.11
C GLN A 288 9.22 24.44 11.78
N GLU A 289 8.24 24.41 10.88
CA GLU A 289 7.56 23.19 10.46
C GLU A 289 8.35 22.46 9.39
N LYS A 290 8.11 21.15 9.32
CA LYS A 290 8.59 20.34 8.20
C LYS A 290 7.46 20.17 7.19
N VAL A 291 7.74 20.47 5.93
CA VAL A 291 6.76 20.48 4.85
C VAL A 291 7.12 19.46 3.78
N LEU A 292 6.16 18.63 3.42
CA LEU A 292 6.25 17.68 2.32
C LEU A 292 5.45 18.21 1.12
N VAL A 293 6.15 18.52 0.03
CA VAL A 293 5.59 19.00 -1.24
C VAL A 293 5.59 17.84 -2.23
N ILE A 294 4.41 17.41 -2.67
CA ILE A 294 4.26 16.26 -3.57
C ILE A 294 3.96 16.76 -4.99
N CYS A 295 4.75 16.32 -5.96
CA CYS A 295 4.64 16.67 -7.38
C CYS A 295 4.36 15.42 -8.20
N ALA A 296 3.72 15.56 -9.36
CA ALA A 296 3.48 14.41 -10.26
C ALA A 296 4.78 13.92 -10.93
N ARG A 297 5.64 14.85 -11.36
CA ARG A 297 6.85 14.56 -12.14
C ARG A 297 8.13 14.92 -11.38
N ALA A 298 9.22 14.20 -11.68
CA ALA A 298 10.54 14.47 -11.12
C ALA A 298 11.05 15.87 -11.51
N GLN A 299 10.85 16.25 -12.78
CA GLN A 299 11.30 17.54 -13.31
C GLN A 299 10.66 18.72 -12.56
N THR A 300 9.35 18.67 -12.30
CA THR A 300 8.65 19.67 -11.49
C THR A 300 9.26 19.81 -10.09
N ALA A 301 9.62 18.69 -9.45
CA ALA A 301 10.23 18.72 -8.11
C ALA A 301 11.64 19.34 -8.10
N LEU A 302 12.45 19.06 -9.13
CA LEU A 302 13.77 19.68 -9.33
C LEU A 302 13.65 21.19 -9.56
N ILE A 303 12.73 21.57 -10.45
CA ILE A 303 12.44 22.94 -10.81
C ILE A 303 11.95 23.73 -9.58
N LEU A 304 11.08 23.15 -8.76
CA LEU A 304 10.64 23.78 -7.51
C LEU A 304 11.79 23.95 -6.51
N GLU A 305 12.68 22.96 -6.33
CA GLU A 305 13.84 23.14 -5.45
C GLU A 305 14.73 24.29 -5.91
N GLN A 306 14.97 24.40 -7.22
CA GLN A 306 15.72 25.50 -7.79
C GLN A 306 15.05 26.85 -7.49
N ALA A 307 13.74 26.97 -7.72
CA ALA A 307 12.99 28.20 -7.43
C ALA A 307 13.03 28.59 -5.94
N LEU A 308 12.87 27.60 -5.04
CA LEU A 308 12.94 27.80 -3.59
C LEU A 308 14.34 28.29 -3.15
N ARG A 309 15.40 27.72 -3.75
CA ARG A 309 16.79 28.07 -3.46
C ARG A 309 17.17 29.43 -3.99
N GLU A 310 16.84 29.72 -5.25
CA GLU A 310 17.27 30.96 -5.93
C GLU A 310 16.52 32.20 -5.43
N ARG A 311 15.23 32.08 -5.15
CA ARG A 311 14.42 33.24 -4.75
C ARG A 311 14.55 33.58 -3.26
N GLU A 312 14.63 32.56 -2.40
CA GLU A 312 14.50 32.75 -0.95
C GLU A 312 15.55 31.99 -0.13
N GLY A 313 16.53 31.36 -0.78
CA GLY A 313 17.58 30.59 -0.10
C GLY A 313 17.04 29.36 0.66
N ILE A 314 15.82 28.92 0.36
CA ILE A 314 15.19 27.78 1.03
C ILE A 314 15.77 26.49 0.46
N ARG A 315 16.52 25.75 1.30
CA ARG A 315 17.11 24.48 0.90
C ARG A 315 16.09 23.35 1.01
N ALA A 316 15.44 22.99 -0.10
CA ALA A 316 14.63 21.78 -0.18
C ALA A 316 15.49 20.55 -0.54
N THR A 317 15.03 19.35 -0.19
CA THR A 317 15.61 18.09 -0.69
C THR A 317 14.64 17.46 -1.68
N VAL A 318 15.14 17.04 -2.84
CA VAL A 318 14.34 16.42 -3.90
C VAL A 318 14.39 14.91 -3.80
N PHE A 319 13.25 14.24 -3.99
CA PHE A 319 13.14 12.79 -4.11
C PHE A 319 12.34 12.40 -5.35
N HIS A 320 12.95 11.57 -6.19
CA HIS A 320 12.35 10.98 -7.37
C HIS A 320 12.95 9.57 -7.57
N GLU A 321 12.38 8.77 -8.47
CA GLU A 321 12.75 7.35 -8.64
C GLU A 321 14.24 7.12 -8.94
N ALA A 322 14.87 8.03 -9.70
CA ALA A 322 16.30 7.96 -10.02
C ALA A 322 17.24 8.35 -8.85
N CYS A 323 16.71 8.76 -7.69
CA CYS A 323 17.54 8.99 -6.49
C CYS A 323 18.09 7.67 -5.94
N ARG A 324 19.40 7.58 -5.76
CA ARG A 324 20.05 6.44 -5.08
C ARG A 324 19.52 6.26 -3.66
N SER A 325 19.45 5.02 -3.18
CA SER A 325 18.98 4.65 -1.81
C SER A 325 19.73 5.37 -0.67
N SER A 326 20.97 5.78 -0.91
CA SER A 326 21.77 6.61 0.00
C SER A 326 21.20 8.03 0.18
N SER A 327 20.59 8.61 -0.86
CA SER A 327 19.92 9.91 -0.81
C SER A 327 18.64 9.87 0.02
N VAL A 328 17.87 8.78 -0.08
CA VAL A 328 16.65 8.54 0.73
C VAL A 328 17.00 8.41 2.23
N THR A 329 18.18 7.86 2.56
CA THR A 329 18.61 7.72 3.96
C THR A 329 18.87 9.08 4.64
N LYS A 330 19.15 10.17 3.89
CA LYS A 330 19.33 11.52 4.45
C LYS A 330 18.06 12.09 5.12
N LEU A 331 16.86 11.56 4.81
CA LEU A 331 15.61 11.91 5.50
C LEU A 331 15.70 11.65 7.02
N ARG A 332 16.35 10.54 7.43
CA ARG A 332 16.48 10.14 8.85
C ARG A 332 17.42 11.01 9.67
N HIS A 333 18.38 11.68 9.03
CA HIS A 333 19.36 12.53 9.74
C HIS A 333 18.88 13.97 9.94
N THR A 334 17.63 14.27 9.57
CA THR A 334 16.94 15.50 9.96
C THR A 334 16.28 15.36 11.34
N SER A 335 17.08 15.04 12.35
CA SER A 335 16.64 15.08 13.76
C SER A 335 16.14 16.49 14.11
N PRO A 336 15.02 16.65 14.86
CA PRO A 336 14.50 17.96 15.27
C PRO A 336 15.54 18.84 15.97
N LYS A 337 16.59 18.24 16.55
CA LYS A 337 17.68 18.93 17.26
C LYS A 337 18.73 19.59 16.37
N ARG A 338 18.74 19.36 15.04
CA ARG A 338 19.70 20.02 14.13
C ARG A 338 19.08 21.27 13.50
N LYS A 339 19.54 22.45 13.96
CA LYS A 339 19.16 23.79 13.43
C LYS A 339 19.37 23.99 11.91
N ARG A 340 20.08 23.08 11.23
CA ARG A 340 20.40 23.12 9.78
C ARG A 340 19.77 21.99 8.95
N ALA A 341 18.81 21.25 9.50
CA ALA A 341 18.11 20.20 8.74
C ALA A 341 17.23 20.81 7.63
N HIS A 342 17.20 20.17 6.45
CA HIS A 342 16.27 20.52 5.38
C HIS A 342 14.83 20.39 5.89
N LYS A 343 14.03 21.45 5.74
CA LYS A 343 12.65 21.53 6.26
C LYS A 343 11.58 21.44 5.18
N CYS A 344 11.98 21.49 3.91
CA CYS A 344 11.09 21.30 2.76
C CYS A 344 11.58 20.08 1.95
N PHE A 345 10.66 19.21 1.56
CA PHE A 345 10.93 18.02 0.78
C PHE A 345 10.05 18.00 -0.48
N CYS A 346 10.65 18.02 -1.65
CA CYS A 346 9.94 17.97 -2.94
C CYS A 346 10.00 16.54 -3.48
N VAL A 347 8.85 15.87 -3.55
CA VAL A 347 8.78 14.43 -3.80
C VAL A 347 7.91 14.12 -5.01
N GLN A 348 8.44 13.36 -5.96
CA GLN A 348 7.63 12.76 -7.02
C GLN A 348 6.65 11.74 -6.42
N LYS A 349 5.38 11.80 -6.81
CA LYS A 349 4.29 10.95 -6.27
C LYS A 349 4.64 9.46 -6.23
N SER A 350 5.30 8.94 -7.26
CA SER A 350 5.70 7.53 -7.32
C SER A 350 6.82 7.16 -6.34
N ALA A 351 7.68 8.10 -5.96
CA ALA A 351 8.71 7.91 -4.95
C ALA A 351 8.16 8.02 -3.50
N LEU A 352 6.89 8.38 -3.33
CA LEU A 352 6.31 8.67 -2.01
C LEU A 352 6.32 7.46 -1.07
N LYS A 353 6.00 6.24 -1.54
CA LYS A 353 6.04 5.01 -0.72
C LYS A 353 7.45 4.73 -0.17
N ALA A 354 8.48 4.94 -0.99
CA ALA A 354 9.88 4.76 -0.59
C ALA A 354 10.32 5.83 0.43
N VAL A 355 9.81 7.05 0.31
CA VAL A 355 10.10 8.16 1.23
C VAL A 355 9.38 7.98 2.57
N THR A 356 8.08 7.65 2.57
CA THR A 356 7.28 7.53 3.81
C THR A 356 7.68 6.33 4.67
N SER A 357 8.06 5.20 4.08
CA SER A 357 8.62 4.05 4.81
C SER A 357 9.98 4.36 5.49
N SER A 358 10.66 5.42 5.04
CA SER A 358 11.96 5.84 5.56
C SER A 358 11.89 6.94 6.63
N LEU A 359 10.74 7.64 6.76
CA LEU A 359 10.50 8.70 7.73
C LEU A 359 10.28 8.13 9.16
N PRO A 360 10.80 8.76 10.22
CA PRO A 360 10.51 8.34 11.59
C PRO A 360 9.02 8.53 11.89
N THR A 361 8.42 7.61 12.64
CA THR A 361 6.97 7.53 12.96
C THR A 361 6.42 8.73 13.74
N SER A 362 7.29 9.64 14.19
CA SER A 362 6.91 10.91 14.82
C SER A 362 6.79 12.02 13.77
N TRP A 363 5.66 12.04 13.07
CA TRP A 363 5.18 13.19 12.31
C TRP A 363 3.82 13.58 12.84
#